data_AF-A0A366C2H3-F1
#
_entry.id   AF-A0A366C2H3-F1
#
_cell.length_a   1.000
_cell.length_b   1.000
_cell.length_c   1.000
_cell.angle_alpha   90.00
_cell.angle_beta   90.00
_cell.angle_gamma   90.00
#
_symmetry.space_group_name_H-M   'P 1'
#
loop_
_entity.id
_entity.type
_entity.pdbx_description
1 polymer ?
#
loop_
_entity_poly.entity_id
_entity_poly.type
_entity_poly.pdbx_seq_one_letter_code
_entity_poly.pdbx_strand_id
1 'polypeptide(L)'
;MALEDAKSEVDGAITRKGHRGLAYENAFAGVTSFLRRSLTKDLAGVDLAITGIPFDQAVTNRPGTRFGPRAIREASTLQAFDVPYGWGYNPFDAFDIVDYGDMAFDYASVAEFPARAEAHVAGILKAGTACIALGGDHSVSLALLRAHAAKHGPLALVQFDAHTDTWADDDMARIDHGTMFGKAVKAGLIDPARSVQIGIRTDNPDTMGITVLDAPFVHEHGPAATAARVREIVGEAPAYLSFDIDALDPAFAPGTGTPVWGGLSSAQAASILRGLRGIDMVGGDVVEVSPPYDPTGVTAIAGAHVAVELICLWGWTRRPDAEDGA
;
A
#
# COMPACT_ATOMS: atom_id res chain seq x y z
N MET A 1 -24.78 9.89 -8.86
CA MET A 1 -25.83 9.35 -9.77
C MET A 1 -25.10 8.51 -10.80
N ALA A 2 -25.30 7.20 -10.80
CA ALA A 2 -24.52 6.24 -11.60
C ALA A 2 -25.39 5.37 -12.55
N LEU A 3 -26.73 5.41 -12.43
CA LEU A 3 -27.62 4.48 -13.16
C LEU A 3 -27.75 4.79 -14.67
N GLU A 4 -27.64 6.06 -15.05
CA GLU A 4 -27.80 6.46 -16.46
C GLU A 4 -26.58 6.07 -17.30
N ASP A 5 -25.38 6.18 -16.74
CA ASP A 5 -24.14 5.81 -17.42
C ASP A 5 -23.94 4.28 -17.39
N ALA A 6 -24.24 3.62 -16.27
CA ALA A 6 -24.09 2.17 -16.08
C ALA A 6 -24.89 1.31 -17.08
N LYS A 7 -25.90 1.86 -17.76
CA LYS A 7 -26.68 1.14 -18.78
C LYS A 7 -25.98 1.09 -20.15
N SER A 8 -24.98 1.94 -20.37
CA SER A 8 -24.28 2.09 -21.66
C SER A 8 -22.76 2.04 -21.56
N GLU A 9 -22.19 2.16 -20.35
CA GLU A 9 -20.75 2.09 -20.10
C GLU A 9 -20.36 0.76 -19.47
N VAL A 10 -19.32 0.13 -20.04
CA VAL A 10 -18.68 -1.08 -19.52
C VAL A 10 -17.26 -1.17 -20.08
N ASP A 11 -16.36 -1.83 -19.35
CA ASP A 11 -14.98 -2.09 -19.73
C ASP A 11 -14.15 -0.81 -19.95
N GLY A 12 -14.47 0.26 -19.22
CA GLY A 12 -13.79 1.55 -19.27
C GLY A 12 -12.30 1.45 -18.98
N ALA A 13 -11.87 0.45 -18.21
CA ALA A 13 -10.46 0.12 -18.00
C ALA A 13 -9.67 -0.07 -19.29
N ILE A 14 -10.31 -0.53 -20.38
CA ILE A 14 -9.66 -0.75 -21.69
C ILE A 14 -10.26 0.09 -22.82
N THR A 15 -11.43 0.70 -22.63
CA THR A 15 -12.11 1.49 -23.67
C THR A 15 -12.09 3.00 -23.44
N ARG A 16 -11.90 3.47 -22.20
CA ARG A 16 -11.95 4.91 -21.89
C ARG A 16 -10.79 5.67 -22.53
N LYS A 17 -11.03 6.94 -22.84
CA LYS A 17 -9.97 7.87 -23.26
C LYS A 17 -9.49 8.67 -22.04
N GLY A 18 -8.17 8.75 -21.85
CA GLY A 18 -7.55 9.43 -20.72
C GLY A 18 -7.56 8.61 -19.41
N HIS A 19 -6.98 9.17 -18.35
CA HIS A 19 -6.73 8.46 -17.09
C HIS A 19 -7.29 9.19 -15.86
N ARG A 20 -8.29 10.06 -16.06
CA ARG A 20 -9.01 10.82 -15.01
C ARG A 20 -10.50 10.53 -15.05
N GLY A 21 -11.19 10.75 -13.94
CA GLY A 21 -12.61 10.54 -13.75
C GLY A 21 -12.93 9.28 -12.96
N LEU A 22 -14.05 9.31 -12.24
CA LEU A 22 -14.71 8.11 -11.71
C LEU A 22 -15.14 7.16 -12.83
N ALA A 23 -15.56 5.95 -12.49
CA ALA A 23 -16.07 4.95 -13.43
C ALA A 23 -17.47 4.49 -13.01
N TYR A 24 -18.48 4.77 -13.84
CA TYR A 24 -19.89 4.55 -13.52
C TYR A 24 -20.45 3.25 -14.12
N GLU A 25 -19.62 2.22 -14.26
CA GLU A 25 -20.02 0.90 -14.77
C GLU A 25 -20.80 0.10 -13.71
N ASN A 26 -21.53 -0.92 -14.15
CA ASN A 26 -22.12 -1.89 -13.22
C ASN A 26 -21.02 -2.56 -12.38
N ALA A 27 -21.06 -2.35 -11.06
CA ALA A 27 -20.00 -2.79 -10.14
C ALA A 27 -19.67 -4.29 -10.23
N PHE A 28 -20.67 -5.12 -10.55
CA PHE A 28 -20.57 -6.59 -10.65
C PHE A 28 -20.09 -7.11 -12.02
N ALA A 29 -19.82 -6.23 -12.99
CA ALA A 29 -19.43 -6.60 -14.36
C ALA A 29 -18.14 -5.89 -14.80
N GLY A 30 -17.75 -6.05 -16.06
CA GLY A 30 -16.63 -5.31 -16.68
C GLY A 30 -15.22 -5.73 -16.25
N VAL A 31 -14.20 -5.26 -16.97
CA VAL A 31 -12.78 -5.53 -16.69
C VAL A 31 -12.35 -5.03 -15.31
N THR A 32 -11.77 -5.93 -14.51
CA THR A 32 -11.39 -5.71 -13.11
C THR A 32 -9.95 -5.21 -12.94
N SER A 33 -9.63 -4.06 -13.54
CA SER A 33 -8.48 -3.28 -13.07
C SER A 33 -8.80 -2.64 -11.71
N PHE A 34 -7.76 -2.25 -10.97
CA PHE A 34 -7.88 -1.55 -9.70
C PHE A 34 -8.72 -0.28 -9.91
N LEU A 35 -9.81 -0.12 -9.15
CA LEU A 35 -10.79 0.97 -9.26
C LEU A 35 -11.28 1.27 -10.69
N ARG A 36 -11.29 0.27 -11.59
CA ARG A 36 -11.60 0.48 -13.01
C ARG A 36 -10.71 1.54 -13.70
N ARG A 37 -9.50 1.78 -13.17
CA ARG A 37 -8.52 2.67 -13.83
C ARG A 37 -8.12 2.09 -15.17
N SER A 38 -7.64 2.94 -16.08
CA SER A 38 -7.10 2.48 -17.35
C SER A 38 -6.01 1.43 -17.12
N LEU A 39 -6.15 0.26 -17.74
CA LEU A 39 -5.15 -0.80 -17.72
C LEU A 39 -4.15 -0.53 -18.86
N THR A 40 -2.95 -0.07 -18.52
CA THR A 40 -1.95 0.31 -19.53
C THR A 40 -0.52 0.07 -19.06
N LYS A 41 0.39 -0.16 -20.00
CA LYS A 41 1.84 -0.18 -19.78
C LYS A 41 2.53 1.11 -20.26
N ASP A 42 1.77 2.04 -20.84
CA ASP A 42 2.27 3.37 -21.19
C ASP A 42 2.11 4.31 -19.98
N LEU A 43 3.22 4.94 -19.59
CA LEU A 43 3.30 5.84 -18.44
C LEU A 43 3.41 7.32 -18.87
N ALA A 44 3.33 7.62 -20.16
CA ALA A 44 3.40 9.00 -20.65
C ALA A 44 2.28 9.86 -20.07
N GLY A 45 2.65 10.87 -19.28
CA GLY A 45 1.68 11.77 -18.63
C GLY A 45 0.90 11.13 -17.47
N VAL A 46 1.34 9.98 -16.96
CA VAL A 46 0.73 9.32 -15.80
C VAL A 46 1.36 9.84 -14.51
N ASP A 47 0.53 10.34 -13.60
CA ASP A 47 0.98 10.86 -12.31
C ASP A 47 1.24 9.72 -11.30
N LEU A 48 0.36 8.70 -11.27
CA LEU A 48 0.43 7.58 -10.34
C LEU A 48 0.08 6.23 -10.99
N ALA A 49 0.94 5.23 -10.79
CA ALA A 49 0.72 3.86 -11.22
C ALA A 49 0.42 2.94 -10.03
N ILE A 50 -0.64 2.15 -10.17
CA ILE A 50 -0.94 1.03 -9.26
C ILE A 50 -0.42 -0.25 -9.90
N THR A 51 0.43 -1.01 -9.21
CA THR A 51 1.01 -2.25 -9.76
C THR A 51 0.92 -3.40 -8.78
N GLY A 52 0.67 -4.62 -9.26
CA GLY A 52 0.71 -5.81 -8.41
C GLY A 52 2.09 -6.48 -8.38
N ILE A 53 2.49 -7.00 -7.22
CA ILE A 53 3.71 -7.78 -7.00
C ILE A 53 3.32 -9.15 -6.39
N PRO A 54 2.84 -10.11 -7.21
CA PRO A 54 2.22 -11.34 -6.71
C PRO A 54 3.25 -12.39 -6.26
N PHE A 55 3.96 -12.13 -5.16
CA PHE A 55 5.01 -12.99 -4.61
C PHE A 55 4.73 -13.37 -3.16
N ASP A 56 4.84 -14.65 -2.79
CA ASP A 56 4.62 -15.13 -1.42
C ASP A 56 5.59 -16.25 -1.00
N GLN A 57 6.75 -16.33 -1.66
CA GLN A 57 7.71 -17.42 -1.40
C GLN A 57 8.61 -17.15 -0.19
N ALA A 58 8.42 -16.02 0.50
CA ALA A 58 9.15 -15.63 1.69
C ALA A 58 8.29 -15.68 2.97
N VAL A 59 7.07 -16.21 2.89
CA VAL A 59 6.19 -16.40 4.05
C VAL A 59 6.72 -17.47 5.00
N THR A 60 6.53 -17.23 6.30
CA THR A 60 6.94 -18.17 7.36
C THR A 60 5.87 -19.20 7.72
N ASN A 61 4.59 -18.94 7.41
CA ASN A 61 3.46 -19.79 7.81
C ASN A 61 2.51 -20.12 6.66
N ARG A 62 1.50 -19.27 6.40
CA ARG A 62 0.44 -19.56 5.42
C ARG A 62 0.70 -18.83 4.10
N PRO A 63 0.90 -19.55 2.98
CA PRO A 63 1.01 -18.93 1.66
C PRO A 63 -0.37 -18.53 1.11
N GLY A 64 -0.39 -17.74 0.04
CA GLY A 64 -1.62 -17.34 -0.64
C GLY A 64 -1.65 -15.86 -1.05
N THR A 65 -0.71 -15.06 -0.54
CA THR A 65 -0.65 -13.61 -0.80
C THR A 65 -0.23 -13.29 -2.23
N ARG A 66 0.33 -14.26 -2.97
CA ARG A 66 0.50 -14.16 -4.44
C ARG A 66 -0.81 -13.88 -5.19
N PHE A 67 -1.96 -14.17 -4.59
CA PHE A 67 -3.29 -13.88 -5.16
C PHE A 67 -3.89 -12.56 -4.67
N GLY A 68 -3.25 -11.90 -3.69
CA GLY A 68 -3.67 -10.62 -3.11
C GLY A 68 -3.95 -9.53 -4.14
N PRO A 69 -3.05 -9.24 -5.10
CA PRO A 69 -3.27 -8.17 -6.07
C PRO A 69 -4.54 -8.35 -6.89
N ARG A 70 -4.91 -9.60 -7.22
CA ARG A 70 -6.13 -9.88 -7.97
C ARG A 70 -7.37 -9.66 -7.10
N ALA A 71 -7.35 -10.15 -5.87
CA ALA A 71 -8.47 -10.00 -4.95
C ALA A 71 -8.73 -8.53 -4.58
N ILE A 72 -7.66 -7.76 -4.36
CA ILE A 72 -7.78 -6.31 -4.10
C ILE A 72 -8.42 -5.59 -5.30
N ARG A 73 -8.00 -5.91 -6.53
CA ARG A 73 -8.62 -5.35 -7.74
C ARG A 73 -10.11 -5.67 -7.82
N GLU A 74 -10.49 -6.93 -7.63
CA GLU A 74 -11.89 -7.36 -7.65
C GLU A 74 -12.73 -6.66 -6.56
N ALA A 75 -12.19 -6.57 -5.34
CA ALA A 75 -12.85 -5.91 -4.22
C ALA A 75 -12.97 -4.39 -4.39
N SER A 76 -12.08 -3.76 -5.16
CA SER A 76 -12.07 -2.32 -5.40
C SER A 76 -13.23 -1.83 -6.29
N THR A 77 -13.91 -2.73 -6.99
CA THR A 77 -14.91 -2.39 -8.02
C THR A 77 -16.11 -1.60 -7.48
N LEU A 78 -16.46 -1.80 -6.21
CA LEU A 78 -17.53 -1.05 -5.52
C LEU A 78 -17.13 0.41 -5.22
N GLN A 79 -15.83 0.72 -5.18
CA GLN A 79 -15.33 2.06 -4.83
C GLN A 79 -15.13 2.95 -6.07
N ALA A 80 -15.22 2.41 -7.29
CA ALA A 80 -14.80 3.09 -8.51
C ALA A 80 -15.69 4.26 -8.95
N PHE A 81 -16.95 4.31 -8.49
CA PHE A 81 -17.94 5.34 -8.85
C PHE A 81 -18.17 6.39 -7.75
N ASP A 82 -17.49 6.28 -6.61
CA ASP A 82 -17.67 7.16 -5.46
C ASP A 82 -16.40 7.96 -5.15
N VAL A 83 -16.59 9.24 -4.84
CA VAL A 83 -15.50 10.08 -4.32
C VAL A 83 -15.05 9.54 -2.96
N PRO A 84 -13.73 9.39 -2.71
CA PRO A 84 -13.23 8.90 -1.43
C PRO A 84 -13.76 9.70 -0.25
N TYR A 85 -14.52 9.03 0.62
CA TYR A 85 -15.19 9.69 1.74
C TYR A 85 -14.19 10.27 2.76
N GLY A 86 -14.49 11.46 3.26
CA GLY A 86 -13.75 12.11 4.34
C GLY A 86 -12.55 12.95 3.89
N TRP A 87 -12.09 12.83 2.63
CA TRP A 87 -10.92 13.56 2.12
C TRP A 87 -11.23 15.00 1.66
N GLY A 88 -12.43 15.28 1.18
CA GLY A 88 -12.78 16.63 0.72
C GLY A 88 -12.15 17.03 -0.62
N TYR A 89 -11.51 16.09 -1.32
CA TYR A 89 -11.08 16.23 -2.70
C TYR A 89 -11.16 14.88 -3.43
N ASN A 90 -11.24 14.90 -4.76
CA ASN A 90 -11.28 13.68 -5.57
C ASN A 90 -9.92 13.46 -6.28
N PRO A 91 -9.09 12.48 -5.84
CA PRO A 91 -7.83 12.20 -6.51
C PRO A 91 -8.02 11.67 -7.94
N PHE A 92 -9.16 11.03 -8.23
CA PHE A 92 -9.41 10.41 -9.53
C PHE A 92 -9.70 11.44 -10.63
N ASP A 93 -10.17 12.63 -10.27
CA ASP A 93 -10.33 13.76 -11.20
C ASP A 93 -9.07 14.63 -11.27
N ALA A 94 -8.34 14.73 -10.16
CA ALA A 94 -7.15 15.58 -10.05
C ALA A 94 -5.92 15.01 -10.77
N PHE A 95 -5.77 13.68 -10.80
CA PHE A 95 -4.56 13.01 -11.25
C PHE A 95 -4.82 11.93 -12.31
N ASP A 96 -3.87 11.77 -13.22
CA ASP A 96 -3.82 10.66 -14.18
C ASP A 96 -3.32 9.39 -13.47
N ILE A 97 -4.26 8.52 -13.10
CA ILE A 97 -3.99 7.30 -12.33
C ILE A 97 -4.34 6.07 -13.18
N VAL A 98 -3.39 5.14 -13.30
CA VAL A 98 -3.51 3.91 -14.09
C VAL A 98 -3.33 2.65 -13.24
N ASP A 99 -3.95 1.55 -13.67
CA ASP A 99 -3.52 0.22 -13.26
C ASP A 99 -2.44 -0.24 -14.24
N TYR A 100 -1.23 -0.38 -13.75
CA TYR A 100 -0.07 -0.83 -14.51
C TYR A 100 -0.02 -2.36 -14.64
N GLY A 101 -1.01 -3.09 -14.14
CA GLY A 101 -1.03 -4.55 -14.10
C GLY A 101 -0.03 -5.10 -13.10
N ASP A 102 0.45 -6.31 -13.35
CA ASP A 102 1.41 -6.97 -12.45
C ASP A 102 2.82 -6.95 -13.01
N MET A 103 3.80 -7.08 -12.10
CA MET A 103 5.17 -7.41 -12.45
C MET A 103 5.27 -8.88 -12.88
N ALA A 104 5.95 -9.13 -14.01
CA ALA A 104 6.33 -10.47 -14.43
C ALA A 104 7.68 -10.88 -13.80
N PHE A 105 7.77 -12.12 -13.34
CA PHE A 105 9.01 -12.73 -12.83
C PHE A 105 8.97 -14.25 -13.03
N ASP A 106 10.14 -14.89 -12.95
CA ASP A 106 10.23 -16.36 -12.95
C ASP A 106 9.99 -16.87 -11.53
N TYR A 107 8.81 -17.47 -11.30
CA TYR A 107 8.46 -18.02 -9.99
C TYR A 107 9.37 -19.18 -9.56
N ALA A 108 10.11 -19.81 -10.47
CA ALA A 108 11.06 -20.87 -10.16
C ALA A 108 12.47 -20.34 -9.81
N SER A 109 12.77 -19.06 -10.07
CA SER A 109 14.06 -18.43 -9.76
C SER A 109 13.92 -17.40 -8.64
N VAL A 110 13.64 -17.89 -7.42
CA VAL A 110 13.34 -17.04 -6.24
C VAL A 110 14.45 -16.03 -5.95
N ALA A 111 15.71 -16.42 -6.12
CA ALA A 111 16.86 -15.55 -5.86
C ALA A 111 16.94 -14.32 -6.81
N GLU A 112 16.32 -14.39 -7.99
CA GLU A 112 16.28 -13.26 -8.93
C GLU A 112 15.17 -12.26 -8.61
N PHE A 113 14.18 -12.65 -7.81
CA PHE A 113 13.00 -11.83 -7.53
C PHE A 113 13.33 -10.42 -7.02
N PRO A 114 14.23 -10.22 -6.02
CA PRO A 114 14.49 -8.88 -5.49
C PRO A 114 14.97 -7.89 -6.56
N ALA A 115 15.89 -8.32 -7.43
CA ALA A 115 16.40 -7.47 -8.51
C ALA A 115 15.33 -7.16 -9.56
N ARG A 116 14.42 -8.11 -9.83
CA ARG A 116 13.28 -7.90 -10.74
C ARG A 116 12.28 -6.89 -10.17
N ALA A 117 11.91 -7.03 -8.89
CA ALA A 117 11.02 -6.11 -8.19
C ALA A 117 11.57 -4.68 -8.15
N GLU A 118 12.84 -4.54 -7.80
CA GLU A 118 13.53 -3.25 -7.78
C GLU A 118 13.52 -2.61 -9.19
N ALA A 119 13.89 -3.36 -10.23
CA ALA A 119 13.92 -2.86 -11.60
C ALA A 119 12.54 -2.46 -12.13
N HIS A 120 11.50 -3.22 -11.79
CA HIS A 120 10.12 -2.92 -12.18
C HIS A 120 9.65 -1.56 -11.63
N VAL A 121 9.83 -1.34 -10.33
CA VAL A 121 9.45 -0.08 -9.67
C VAL A 121 10.35 1.06 -10.10
N ALA A 122 11.66 0.83 -10.23
CA ALA A 122 12.59 1.84 -10.74
C ALA A 122 12.22 2.30 -12.17
N GLY A 123 11.71 1.39 -13.01
CA GLY A 123 11.19 1.71 -14.34
C GLY A 123 10.00 2.67 -14.30
N ILE A 124 9.03 2.42 -13.41
CA ILE A 124 7.88 3.31 -13.18
C ILE A 124 8.36 4.68 -12.70
N LEU A 125 9.21 4.71 -11.67
CA LEU A 125 9.72 5.94 -11.08
C LEU A 125 10.55 6.78 -12.07
N LYS A 126 11.31 6.14 -12.96
CA LYS A 126 12.11 6.80 -14.00
C LYS A 126 11.24 7.48 -15.07
N ALA A 127 10.03 6.99 -15.30
CA ALA A 127 9.06 7.64 -16.20
C ALA A 127 8.48 8.95 -15.61
N GLY A 128 8.81 9.28 -14.36
CA GLY A 128 8.24 10.44 -13.65
C GLY A 128 6.98 10.10 -12.86
N THR A 129 6.48 8.87 -12.97
CA THR A 129 5.26 8.38 -12.32
C THR A 129 5.52 7.89 -10.90
N ALA A 130 4.64 8.22 -9.95
CA ALA A 130 4.66 7.66 -8.60
C ALA A 130 4.14 6.20 -8.60
N CYS A 131 4.41 5.44 -7.53
CA CYS A 131 4.04 4.03 -7.45
C CYS A 131 3.36 3.69 -6.12
N ILE A 132 2.21 3.03 -6.20
CA ILE A 132 1.62 2.28 -5.08
C ILE A 132 1.50 0.81 -5.49
N ALA A 133 2.08 -0.08 -4.70
CA ALA A 133 2.06 -1.51 -5.00
C ALA A 133 0.95 -2.25 -4.24
N LEU A 134 0.32 -3.20 -4.93
CA LEU A 134 -0.51 -4.24 -4.32
C LEU A 134 0.39 -5.46 -4.16
N GLY A 135 0.71 -5.80 -2.92
CA GLY A 135 1.69 -6.81 -2.58
C GLY A 135 1.17 -8.23 -2.72
N GLY A 136 2.13 -9.14 -2.66
CA GLY A 136 1.98 -10.42 -1.98
C GLY A 136 2.54 -10.28 -0.56
N ASP A 137 3.45 -11.16 -0.15
CA ASP A 137 4.07 -11.10 1.17
C ASP A 137 4.88 -9.80 1.39
N HIS A 138 5.15 -9.46 2.65
CA HIS A 138 5.77 -8.19 3.00
C HIS A 138 7.24 -8.09 2.54
N SER A 139 7.89 -9.20 2.17
CA SER A 139 9.28 -9.20 1.70
C SER A 139 9.49 -8.36 0.43
N VAL A 140 8.43 -8.14 -0.35
CA VAL A 140 8.45 -7.31 -1.55
C VAL A 140 8.92 -5.89 -1.26
N SER A 141 8.57 -5.34 -0.09
CA SER A 141 8.79 -3.93 0.26
C SER A 141 10.27 -3.55 0.31
N LEU A 142 11.19 -4.48 0.56
CA LEU A 142 12.63 -4.17 0.51
C LEU A 142 13.10 -3.76 -0.89
N ALA A 143 12.65 -4.45 -1.94
CA ALA A 143 13.01 -4.11 -3.32
C ALA A 143 12.35 -2.81 -3.77
N LEU A 144 11.10 -2.58 -3.35
CA LEU A 144 10.35 -1.35 -3.60
C LEU A 144 11.03 -0.15 -2.92
N LEU A 145 11.47 -0.30 -1.66
CA LEU A 145 12.22 0.70 -0.92
C LEU A 145 13.56 1.04 -1.58
N ARG A 146 14.30 0.06 -2.11
CA ARG A 146 15.54 0.33 -2.85
C ARG A 146 15.30 1.24 -4.05
N ALA A 147 14.26 0.97 -4.84
CA ALA A 147 13.91 1.79 -5.98
C ALA A 147 13.50 3.22 -5.57
N HIS A 148 12.71 3.37 -4.51
CA HIS A 148 12.31 4.69 -4.01
C HIS A 148 13.47 5.46 -3.40
N ALA A 149 14.30 4.81 -2.57
CA ALA A 149 15.45 5.44 -1.94
C ALA A 149 16.51 5.87 -2.97
N ALA A 150 16.67 5.13 -4.06
CA ALA A 150 17.54 5.53 -5.17
C ALA A 150 17.09 6.84 -5.84
N LYS A 151 15.79 7.15 -5.83
CA LYS A 151 15.22 8.40 -6.39
C LYS A 151 15.12 9.54 -5.37
N HIS A 152 14.78 9.21 -4.12
CA HIS A 152 14.37 10.19 -3.11
C HIS A 152 15.38 10.35 -1.95
N GLY A 153 16.41 9.51 -1.87
CA GLY A 153 17.28 9.40 -0.69
C GLY A 153 16.66 8.52 0.40
N PRO A 154 17.31 8.40 1.57
CA PRO A 154 16.77 7.66 2.71
C PRO A 154 15.37 8.15 3.10
N LEU A 155 14.47 7.21 3.37
CA LEU A 155 13.04 7.48 3.57
C LEU A 155 12.65 7.39 5.04
N ALA A 156 11.61 8.12 5.44
CA ALA A 156 10.85 7.77 6.63
C ALA A 156 9.95 6.56 6.32
N LEU A 157 9.98 5.51 7.14
CA LEU A 157 9.03 4.40 7.03
C LEU A 157 7.82 4.65 7.94
N VAL A 158 6.62 4.61 7.36
CA VAL A 158 5.37 4.51 8.11
C VAL A 158 4.80 3.12 7.87
N GLN A 159 4.99 2.22 8.85
CA GLN A 159 4.60 0.82 8.74
C GLN A 159 3.38 0.55 9.62
N PHE A 160 2.28 0.09 9.01
CA PHE A 160 1.16 -0.52 9.74
C PHE A 160 1.34 -2.03 9.72
N ASP A 161 1.39 -2.66 10.88
CA ASP A 161 1.71 -4.09 10.98
C ASP A 161 1.41 -4.68 12.37
N ALA A 162 1.21 -5.98 12.49
CA ALA A 162 1.33 -6.69 13.77
C ALA A 162 2.79 -7.01 14.15
N HIS A 163 3.69 -7.05 13.17
CA HIS A 163 5.06 -7.48 13.22
C HIS A 163 6.04 -6.35 12.92
N THR A 164 7.21 -6.41 13.55
CA THR A 164 8.23 -5.36 13.36
C THR A 164 9.06 -5.58 12.09
N ASP A 165 9.03 -6.77 11.51
CA ASP A 165 9.85 -7.26 10.38
C ASP A 165 11.32 -6.80 10.35
N THR A 166 11.88 -6.68 11.54
CA THR A 166 13.24 -6.23 11.83
C THR A 166 14.02 -7.29 12.59
N TRP A 167 13.55 -8.54 12.58
CA TRP A 167 14.32 -9.62 13.19
C TRP A 167 15.70 -9.73 12.56
N ALA A 168 16.68 -10.07 13.40
CA ALA A 168 18.07 -10.09 13.01
C ALA A 168 18.33 -11.11 11.88
N ASP A 169 18.71 -10.59 10.72
CA ASP A 169 19.29 -11.37 9.63
C ASP A 169 20.45 -10.58 9.01
N ASP A 170 21.66 -11.15 9.08
CA ASP A 170 22.88 -10.56 8.50
C ASP A 170 23.13 -11.06 7.07
N ASP A 171 22.38 -12.04 6.60
CA ASP A 171 22.48 -12.56 5.24
C ASP A 171 21.57 -11.75 4.31
N MET A 172 22.16 -10.71 3.69
CA MET A 172 21.45 -9.82 2.77
C MET A 172 20.92 -10.50 1.50
N ALA A 173 21.30 -11.77 1.24
CA ALA A 173 20.79 -12.55 0.11
C ALA A 173 19.52 -13.35 0.45
N ARG A 174 19.22 -13.57 1.73
CA ARG A 174 17.98 -14.26 2.15
C ARG A 174 16.76 -13.39 1.89
N ILE A 175 15.68 -14.04 1.51
CA ILE A 175 14.38 -13.43 1.25
C ILE A 175 13.42 -13.98 2.29
N ASP A 176 12.98 -13.11 3.19
CA ASP A 176 12.14 -13.46 4.33
C ASP A 176 11.27 -12.24 4.68
N HIS A 177 9.97 -12.44 4.85
CA HIS A 177 9.03 -11.34 5.11
C HIS A 177 9.12 -10.73 6.52
N GLY A 178 9.84 -11.35 7.46
CA GLY A 178 10.00 -10.86 8.84
C GLY A 178 11.36 -10.20 9.14
N THR A 179 12.22 -10.00 8.14
CA THR A 179 13.60 -9.46 8.33
C THR A 179 13.94 -8.29 7.42
N MET A 180 13.10 -8.01 6.43
CA MET A 180 13.41 -7.15 5.29
C MET A 180 13.53 -5.67 5.67
N PHE A 181 12.79 -5.17 6.68
CA PHE A 181 12.99 -3.80 7.19
C PHE A 181 14.26 -3.70 8.03
N GLY A 182 14.65 -4.77 8.73
CA GLY A 182 15.96 -4.82 9.37
C GLY A 182 17.10 -4.68 8.35
N LYS A 183 16.95 -5.32 7.19
CA LYS A 183 17.86 -5.15 6.04
C LYS A 183 17.77 -3.74 5.44
N ALA A 184 16.59 -3.14 5.40
CA ALA A 184 16.41 -1.77 4.92
C ALA A 184 17.14 -0.74 5.81
N VAL A 185 17.11 -0.90 7.14
CA VAL A 185 17.91 -0.10 8.09
C VAL A 185 19.40 -0.29 7.83
N LYS A 186 19.89 -1.55 7.76
CA LYS A 186 21.32 -1.85 7.52
C LYS A 186 21.83 -1.29 6.19
N ALA A 187 20.98 -1.26 5.17
CA ALA A 187 21.30 -0.71 3.85
C ALA A 187 21.13 0.81 3.75
N GLY A 188 20.70 1.50 4.82
CA GLY A 188 20.50 2.95 4.82
C GLY A 188 19.36 3.42 3.93
N LEU A 189 18.38 2.55 3.65
CA LEU A 189 17.22 2.87 2.81
C LEU A 189 16.15 3.65 3.59
N ILE A 190 16.06 3.40 4.89
CA ILE A 190 15.15 4.06 5.81
C ILE A 190 15.93 4.69 6.97
N ASP A 191 15.46 5.84 7.45
CA ASP A 191 15.98 6.51 8.65
C ASP A 191 15.17 6.06 9.88
N PRO A 192 15.74 5.25 10.80
CA PRO A 192 15.00 4.76 11.96
C PRO A 192 14.46 5.87 12.85
N ALA A 193 15.18 7.00 12.96
CA ALA A 193 14.78 8.13 13.82
C ALA A 193 13.54 8.85 13.30
N ARG A 194 13.21 8.67 12.01
CA ARG A 194 12.02 9.22 11.34
C ARG A 194 11.00 8.14 10.98
N SER A 195 11.24 6.90 11.40
CA SER A 195 10.40 5.76 11.08
C SER A 195 9.53 5.38 12.27
N VAL A 196 8.33 4.90 11.96
CA VAL A 196 7.32 4.51 12.95
C VAL A 196 6.56 3.27 12.51
N GLN A 197 6.38 2.36 13.46
CA GLN A 197 5.58 1.14 13.35
C GLN A 197 4.30 1.27 14.16
N ILE A 198 3.17 0.88 13.58
CA ILE A 198 1.83 1.14 14.11
C ILE A 198 1.05 -0.19 14.17
N GLY A 199 0.57 -0.55 15.35
CA GLY A 199 -0.23 -1.77 15.55
C GLY A 199 0.56 -3.01 15.96
N ILE A 200 1.87 -2.85 16.21
CA ILE A 200 2.76 -3.93 16.65
C ILE A 200 2.18 -4.64 17.87
N ARG A 201 2.26 -5.97 17.87
CA ARG A 201 1.81 -6.81 18.98
C ARG A 201 2.51 -8.17 18.98
N THR A 202 3.74 -8.17 18.48
CA THR A 202 4.71 -9.26 18.59
C THR A 202 6.00 -8.72 19.18
N ASP A 203 6.70 -9.55 19.95
CA ASP A 203 7.89 -9.13 20.69
C ASP A 203 9.15 -9.23 19.81
N ASN A 204 9.85 -8.12 19.65
CA ASN A 204 11.18 -8.06 19.05
C ASN A 204 12.08 -7.21 19.96
N PRO A 205 13.14 -7.78 20.58
CA PRO A 205 13.97 -7.06 21.53
C PRO A 205 14.80 -5.94 20.92
N ASP A 206 15.01 -5.94 19.60
CA ASP A 206 15.74 -4.89 18.87
C ASP A 206 14.83 -4.23 17.84
N THR A 207 14.32 -3.04 18.15
CA THR A 207 13.52 -2.23 17.23
C THR A 207 14.37 -1.51 16.19
N MET A 208 15.70 -1.65 16.24
CA MET A 208 16.66 -0.97 15.38
C MET A 208 16.56 0.56 15.42
N GLY A 209 16.02 1.11 16.51
CA GLY A 209 15.79 2.54 16.70
C GLY A 209 14.50 3.08 16.08
N ILE A 210 13.66 2.23 15.50
CA ILE A 210 12.34 2.61 14.96
C ILE A 210 11.38 2.83 16.13
N THR A 211 10.56 3.88 16.05
CA THR A 211 9.53 4.14 17.07
C THR A 211 8.37 3.16 16.91
N VAL A 212 7.93 2.54 18.00
CA VAL A 212 6.78 1.61 18.00
C VAL A 212 5.58 2.25 18.71
N LEU A 213 4.47 2.37 17.99
CA LEU A 213 3.14 2.69 18.50
C LEU A 213 2.31 1.40 18.43
N ASP A 214 2.49 0.54 19.44
CA ASP A 214 1.87 -0.79 19.50
C ASP A 214 0.33 -0.74 19.49
N ALA A 215 -0.32 -1.89 19.25
CA ALA A 215 -1.78 -1.95 19.24
C ALA A 215 -2.41 -1.42 20.55
N PRO A 216 -1.92 -1.78 21.77
CA PRO A 216 -2.37 -1.17 23.02
C PRO A 216 -2.32 0.36 23.03
N PHE A 217 -1.23 0.98 22.58
CA PHE A 217 -1.10 2.43 22.47
C PHE A 217 -2.22 3.01 21.59
N VAL A 218 -2.47 2.42 20.41
CA VAL A 218 -3.53 2.87 19.50
C VAL A 218 -4.92 2.71 20.11
N HIS A 219 -5.16 1.65 20.88
CA HIS A 219 -6.43 1.45 21.59
C HIS A 219 -6.63 2.45 22.73
N GLU A 220 -5.58 2.78 23.48
CA GLU A 220 -5.64 3.69 24.63
C GLU A 220 -5.74 5.16 24.20
N HIS A 221 -4.93 5.58 23.23
CA HIS A 221 -4.79 6.99 22.85
C HIS A 221 -5.69 7.38 21.67
N GLY A 222 -6.12 6.39 20.88
CA GLY A 222 -7.01 6.58 19.75
C GLY A 222 -6.36 7.16 18.49
N PRO A 223 -7.06 7.12 17.35
CA PRO A 223 -6.51 7.43 16.03
C PRO A 223 -5.88 8.83 15.88
N ALA A 224 -6.50 9.85 16.47
CA ALA A 224 -6.05 11.24 16.31
C ALA A 224 -4.68 11.47 16.98
N ALA A 225 -4.48 10.92 18.18
CA ALA A 225 -3.21 11.00 18.89
C ALA A 225 -2.12 10.19 18.17
N THR A 226 -2.45 8.99 17.69
CA THR A 226 -1.54 8.18 16.88
C THR A 226 -1.09 8.93 15.62
N ALA A 227 -2.02 9.48 14.84
CA ALA A 227 -1.69 10.24 13.63
C ALA A 227 -0.82 11.47 13.94
N ALA A 228 -1.11 12.21 15.00
CA ALA A 228 -0.29 13.35 15.43
C ALA A 228 1.13 12.92 15.77
N ARG A 229 1.29 11.80 16.50
CA ARG A 229 2.60 11.26 16.85
C ARG A 229 3.38 10.77 15.62
N VAL A 230 2.72 10.11 14.68
CA VAL A 230 3.32 9.70 13.40
C VAL A 230 3.85 10.91 12.63
N ARG A 231 3.05 11.98 12.51
CA ARG A 231 3.47 13.22 11.83
C ARG A 231 4.66 13.89 12.51
N GLU A 232 4.72 13.88 13.84
CA GLU A 232 5.86 14.40 14.61
C GLU A 232 7.16 13.64 14.30
N ILE A 233 7.08 12.30 14.24
CA ILE A 233 8.24 11.43 13.98
C ILE A 233 8.74 11.58 12.54
N VAL A 234 7.83 11.53 11.57
CA VAL A 234 8.16 11.63 10.13
C VAL A 234 8.66 13.03 9.78
N GLY A 235 8.00 14.06 10.31
CA GLY A 235 8.25 15.46 9.98
C GLY A 235 8.11 15.70 8.47
N GLU A 236 9.05 16.47 7.92
CA GLU A 236 9.08 16.83 6.49
C GLU A 236 9.89 15.84 5.62
N ALA A 237 10.23 14.65 6.13
CA ALA A 237 10.99 13.68 5.34
C ALA A 237 10.10 13.01 4.27
N PRO A 238 10.67 12.65 3.10
CA PRO A 238 9.98 11.81 2.14
C PRO A 238 9.65 10.46 2.79
N ALA A 239 8.38 10.09 2.78
CA ALA A 239 7.86 8.94 3.48
C ALA A 239 7.43 7.83 2.52
N TYR A 240 7.75 6.59 2.87
CA TYR A 240 7.19 5.40 2.28
C TYR A 240 6.21 4.77 3.27
N LEU A 241 4.96 4.55 2.85
CA LEU A 241 3.94 3.95 3.70
C LEU A 241 3.69 2.49 3.30
N SER A 242 4.05 1.57 4.19
CA SER A 242 3.84 0.12 4.04
C SER A 242 2.65 -0.28 4.90
N PHE A 243 1.62 -0.88 4.31
CA PHE A 243 0.47 -1.35 5.08
C PHE A 243 0.33 -2.87 4.96
N ASP A 244 0.76 -3.57 6.00
CA ASP A 244 0.42 -4.98 6.20
C ASP A 244 -1.04 -5.07 6.64
N ILE A 245 -1.84 -5.87 5.93
CA ILE A 245 -3.25 -6.01 6.27
C ILE A 245 -3.44 -6.70 7.63
N ASP A 246 -2.45 -7.44 8.11
CA ASP A 246 -2.44 -8.05 9.44
C ASP A 246 -2.25 -7.05 10.59
N ALA A 247 -1.96 -5.78 10.30
CA ALA A 247 -2.10 -4.70 11.27
C ALA A 247 -3.52 -4.66 11.87
N LEU A 248 -4.52 -5.04 11.07
CA LEU A 248 -5.90 -5.16 11.50
C LEU A 248 -6.11 -6.45 12.30
N ASP A 249 -7.04 -6.41 13.26
CA ASP A 249 -7.43 -7.61 13.98
C ASP A 249 -7.98 -8.68 13.00
N PRO A 250 -7.77 -9.99 13.25
CA PRO A 250 -8.32 -11.06 12.43
C PRO A 250 -9.85 -11.02 12.27
N ALA A 251 -10.58 -10.31 13.13
CA ALA A 251 -12.00 -10.01 12.94
C ALA A 251 -12.29 -9.15 11.69
N PHE A 252 -11.32 -8.32 11.26
CA PHE A 252 -11.42 -7.43 10.10
C PHE A 252 -10.56 -7.89 8.92
N ALA A 253 -9.44 -8.58 9.19
CA ALA A 253 -8.52 -9.11 8.19
C ALA A 253 -8.21 -10.60 8.43
N PRO A 254 -9.20 -11.51 8.33
CA PRO A 254 -8.96 -12.95 8.50
C PRO A 254 -8.05 -13.53 7.40
N GLY A 255 -8.04 -12.90 6.23
CA GLY A 255 -7.33 -13.29 5.03
C GLY A 255 -5.87 -12.90 4.99
N THR A 256 -5.07 -13.33 5.97
CA THR A 256 -3.62 -13.03 6.02
C THR A 256 -2.80 -14.24 6.47
N GLY A 257 -1.49 -14.21 6.18
CA GLY A 257 -0.53 -15.29 6.44
C GLY A 257 -0.25 -15.53 7.92
N THR A 258 -0.22 -14.45 8.71
CA THR A 258 0.31 -14.39 10.08
C THR A 258 -0.65 -13.67 11.05
N PRO A 259 -1.93 -14.06 11.14
CA PRO A 259 -2.89 -13.30 11.94
C PRO A 259 -2.54 -13.26 13.43
N VAL A 260 -2.48 -12.07 14.01
CA VAL A 260 -2.27 -11.83 15.45
C VAL A 260 -3.48 -11.12 16.04
N TRP A 261 -4.09 -11.70 17.07
CA TRP A 261 -5.22 -11.11 17.81
C TRP A 261 -4.88 -9.78 18.51
N GLY A 262 -5.91 -8.98 18.81
CA GLY A 262 -5.77 -7.70 19.51
C GLY A 262 -5.29 -6.57 18.59
N GLY A 263 -5.67 -6.64 17.31
CA GLY A 263 -5.25 -5.68 16.29
C GLY A 263 -6.17 -4.46 16.15
N LEU A 264 -5.84 -3.60 15.19
CA LEU A 264 -6.64 -2.42 14.89
C LEU A 264 -7.98 -2.81 14.26
N SER A 265 -9.01 -2.01 14.54
CA SER A 265 -10.20 -1.99 13.69
C SER A 265 -9.93 -1.26 12.38
N SER A 266 -10.65 -1.62 11.31
CA SER A 266 -10.59 -0.89 10.04
C SER A 266 -10.93 0.59 10.19
N ALA A 267 -11.82 0.94 11.14
CA ALA A 267 -12.15 2.33 11.47
C ALA A 267 -10.97 3.10 12.09
N GLN A 268 -10.19 2.48 12.98
CA GLN A 268 -8.99 3.09 13.53
C GLN A 268 -7.95 3.33 12.43
N ALA A 269 -7.67 2.32 11.60
CA ALA A 269 -6.73 2.44 10.50
C ALA A 269 -7.11 3.56 9.52
N ALA A 270 -8.36 3.60 9.05
CA ALA A 270 -8.85 4.65 8.16
C ALA A 270 -8.75 6.05 8.79
N SER A 271 -9.06 6.17 10.08
CA SER A 271 -8.94 7.45 10.80
C SER A 271 -7.49 7.91 10.94
N ILE A 272 -6.55 6.99 11.23
CA ILE A 272 -5.12 7.30 11.29
C ILE A 272 -4.62 7.74 9.90
N LEU A 273 -4.87 6.95 8.84
CA LEU A 273 -4.43 7.27 7.46
C LEU A 273 -4.90 8.65 7.01
N ARG A 274 -6.16 9.01 7.30
CA ARG A 274 -6.70 10.35 7.02
C ARG A 274 -6.06 11.43 7.89
N GLY A 275 -5.71 11.10 9.13
CA GLY A 275 -4.98 11.99 10.04
C GLY A 275 -3.53 12.26 9.61
N LEU A 276 -2.96 11.44 8.71
CA LEU A 276 -1.62 11.64 8.14
C LEU A 276 -1.58 12.68 7.02
N ARG A 277 -2.71 13.32 6.67
CA ARG A 277 -2.76 14.43 5.70
C ARG A 277 -1.61 15.41 5.90
N GLY A 278 -0.86 15.64 4.82
CA GLY A 278 0.24 16.59 4.77
C GLY A 278 1.63 15.96 4.85
N ILE A 279 1.77 14.67 5.17
CA ILE A 279 3.09 14.02 5.03
C ILE A 279 3.50 13.94 3.55
N ASP A 280 4.80 14.05 3.26
CA ASP A 280 5.32 13.85 1.90
C ASP A 280 5.43 12.36 1.57
N MET A 281 4.29 11.70 1.36
CA MET A 281 4.29 10.30 0.91
C MET A 281 4.74 10.24 -0.54
N VAL A 282 5.87 9.57 -0.80
CA VAL A 282 6.48 9.43 -2.14
C VAL A 282 6.13 8.10 -2.82
N GLY A 283 5.65 7.12 -2.04
CA GLY A 283 5.21 5.81 -2.50
C GLY A 283 4.66 4.98 -1.33
N GLY A 284 4.17 3.78 -1.64
CA GLY A 284 3.69 2.86 -0.61
C GLY A 284 3.19 1.54 -1.17
N ASP A 285 2.78 0.66 -0.27
CA ASP A 285 2.20 -0.64 -0.64
C ASP A 285 1.14 -1.12 0.35
N VAL A 286 0.33 -2.08 -0.13
CA VAL A 286 -0.62 -2.86 0.68
C VAL A 286 -0.32 -4.33 0.47
N VAL A 287 0.11 -5.02 1.52
CA VAL A 287 0.67 -6.38 1.45
C VAL A 287 -0.16 -7.39 2.27
N GLU A 288 0.22 -8.67 2.18
CA GLU A 288 -0.26 -9.79 2.99
C GLU A 288 -1.76 -10.14 2.86
N VAL A 289 -2.49 -9.52 1.93
CA VAL A 289 -3.85 -9.98 1.56
C VAL A 289 -3.75 -11.38 0.94
N SER A 290 -4.32 -12.37 1.63
CA SER A 290 -4.30 -13.80 1.30
C SER A 290 -5.73 -14.33 1.07
N PRO A 291 -6.22 -14.32 -0.18
CA PRO A 291 -7.58 -14.74 -0.52
C PRO A 291 -7.98 -16.16 -0.07
N PRO A 292 -7.09 -17.17 -0.04
CA PRO A 292 -7.44 -18.50 0.49
C PRO A 292 -7.97 -18.49 1.93
N TYR A 293 -7.66 -17.44 2.71
CA TYR A 293 -8.09 -17.27 4.10
C TYR A 293 -9.15 -16.17 4.27
N ASP A 294 -9.69 -15.63 3.17
CA ASP A 294 -10.66 -14.54 3.16
C ASP A 294 -12.05 -14.99 2.63
N PRO A 295 -12.76 -15.86 3.35
CA PRO A 295 -13.96 -16.55 2.82
C PRO A 295 -15.10 -15.60 2.44
N THR A 296 -15.13 -14.40 3.02
CA THR A 296 -16.15 -13.37 2.76
C THR A 296 -15.62 -12.21 1.92
N GLY A 297 -14.33 -12.21 1.55
CA GLY A 297 -13.68 -11.12 0.82
C GLY A 297 -13.43 -9.85 1.64
N VAL A 298 -13.65 -9.87 2.96
CA VAL A 298 -13.58 -8.67 3.81
C VAL A 298 -12.16 -8.11 3.92
N THR A 299 -11.16 -8.99 3.85
CA THR A 299 -9.75 -8.60 3.88
C THR A 299 -9.36 -7.92 2.57
N ALA A 300 -9.79 -8.46 1.43
CA ALA A 300 -9.58 -7.85 0.13
C ALA A 300 -10.29 -6.49 0.01
N ILE A 301 -11.50 -6.36 0.58
CA ILE A 301 -12.21 -5.08 0.69
C ILE A 301 -11.41 -4.09 1.54
N ALA A 302 -10.91 -4.50 2.70
CA ALA A 302 -10.05 -3.67 3.54
C ALA A 302 -8.78 -3.23 2.80
N GLY A 303 -8.09 -4.15 2.11
CA GLY A 303 -6.92 -3.85 1.30
C GLY A 303 -7.21 -2.86 0.16
N ALA A 304 -8.35 -2.99 -0.51
CA ALA A 304 -8.78 -2.04 -1.54
C ALA A 304 -9.05 -0.64 -0.95
N HIS A 305 -9.70 -0.56 0.23
CA HIS A 305 -9.90 0.70 0.93
C HIS A 305 -8.58 1.34 1.36
N VAL A 306 -7.64 0.57 1.92
CA VAL A 306 -6.31 1.07 2.27
C VAL A 306 -5.61 1.64 1.05
N ALA A 307 -5.60 0.92 -0.09
CA ALA A 307 -4.99 1.41 -1.31
C ALA A 307 -5.61 2.74 -1.81
N VAL A 308 -6.93 2.93 -1.65
CA VAL A 308 -7.61 4.21 -1.91
C VAL A 308 -7.15 5.31 -0.95
N GLU A 309 -7.05 5.01 0.34
CA GLU A 309 -6.54 5.96 1.35
C GLU A 309 -5.09 6.37 1.03
N LEU A 310 -4.25 5.46 0.55
CA LEU A 310 -2.88 5.76 0.09
C LEU A 310 -2.88 6.69 -1.13
N ILE A 311 -3.74 6.46 -2.12
CA ILE A 311 -3.91 7.35 -3.28
C ILE A 311 -4.30 8.76 -2.83
N CYS A 312 -5.26 8.85 -1.90
CA CYS A 312 -5.68 10.13 -1.34
C CYS A 312 -4.58 10.81 -0.50
N LEU A 313 -3.77 10.03 0.21
CA LEU A 313 -2.69 10.59 1.01
C LEU A 313 -1.57 11.13 0.11
N TRP A 314 -1.18 10.38 -0.91
CA TRP A 314 -0.17 10.79 -1.91
C TRP A 314 -0.59 12.06 -2.65
N GLY A 315 -1.85 12.10 -3.09
CA GLY A 315 -2.37 13.24 -3.85
C GLY A 315 -2.62 14.49 -2.99
N TRP A 316 -2.71 14.35 -1.66
CA TRP A 316 -3.04 15.46 -0.77
C TRP A 316 -2.08 16.63 -0.93
N THR A 317 -0.77 16.41 -0.85
CA THR A 317 0.26 17.46 -0.97
C THR A 317 0.48 17.93 -2.41
N ARG A 318 -0.15 17.27 -3.39
CA ARG A 318 0.05 17.49 -4.83
C ARG A 318 -1.18 18.05 -5.53
N ARG A 319 -2.27 18.30 -4.79
CA ARG A 319 -3.55 18.73 -5.36
C ARG A 319 -3.44 20.13 -5.99
N PRO A 320 -4.14 20.42 -7.10
CA PRO A 320 -4.07 21.72 -7.78
C PRO A 320 -4.41 22.91 -6.89
N ASP A 321 -5.29 22.73 -5.91
CA ASP A 321 -5.75 23.77 -4.98
C ASP A 321 -4.91 23.83 -3.68
N ALA A 322 -3.69 23.31 -3.68
CA ALA A 322 -2.80 23.36 -2.51
C ALA A 322 -2.14 24.74 -2.29
N GLU A 323 -2.37 25.71 -3.17
CA GLU A 323 -2.05 27.12 -2.91
C GLU A 323 -3.05 27.69 -1.90
N ASP A 324 -2.91 27.29 -0.63
CA ASP A 324 -3.23 28.09 0.58
C ASP A 324 -3.08 27.20 1.83
N GLY A 325 -2.01 27.41 2.60
CA GLY A 325 -1.87 26.91 3.97
C GLY A 325 -0.71 25.95 4.23
N ALA A 326 0.51 26.47 4.15
CA ALA A 326 1.62 26.03 5.00
C ALA A 326 1.43 26.61 6.42
#